data_AF-A0A7Y5KGX0-F1
#
_entry.id   AF-A0A7Y5KGX0-F1
#
_cell.length_a   1.000
_cell.length_b   1.000
_cell.length_c   1.000
_cell.angle_alpha   90.00
_cell.angle_beta   90.00
_cell.angle_gamma   90.00
#
_symmetry.space_group_name_H-M   'P 1'
#
loop_
_entity.id
_entity.type
_entity.pdbx_description
1 polymer ?
#
loop_
_entity_poly.entity_id
_entity_poly.type
_entity_poly.pdbx_seq_one_letter_code
_entity_poly.pdbx_strand_id
1 'polypeptide(L)'
;MAKVLDQATLAKMKHQELIQAMAKSPRNRPIQNEFVARYKPFIRHTVSQAVYDLGKASYSAMMRDMIDDVVNEIFYRLFRNDCRVLCGVEMQYESSIFAYLRSMCLNMVRNYVRDYFCKEPLAHSRTASWVEEDCPQSFLE
;
A
#
# COMPACT_ATOMS: atom_id res chain seq x y z
N MET A 1 20.10 -23.60 -11.99
CA MET A 1 20.66 -22.23 -11.95
C MET A 1 19.63 -21.28 -12.54
N ALA A 2 19.02 -20.40 -11.73
CA ALA A 2 18.06 -19.44 -12.22
C ALA A 2 18.79 -18.38 -13.07
N LYS A 3 18.36 -18.16 -14.31
CA LYS A 3 18.87 -17.05 -15.14
C LYS A 3 18.65 -15.76 -14.37
N VAL A 4 19.72 -15.03 -14.09
CA VAL A 4 19.64 -13.66 -13.58
C VAL A 4 19.10 -12.82 -14.74
N LEU A 5 17.84 -12.42 -14.64
CA LEU A 5 17.25 -11.46 -15.57
C LEU A 5 17.91 -10.10 -15.35
N ASP A 6 18.40 -9.49 -16.42
CA ASP A 6 18.96 -8.16 -16.41
C ASP A 6 17.85 -7.09 -16.29
N GLN A 7 18.20 -5.93 -15.72
CA GLN A 7 17.24 -4.86 -15.46
C GLN A 7 16.56 -4.34 -16.75
N ALA A 8 17.28 -4.32 -17.87
CA ALA A 8 16.75 -3.84 -19.15
C ALA A 8 15.67 -4.77 -19.71
N THR A 9 15.79 -6.09 -19.48
CA THR A 9 14.73 -7.05 -19.80
C THR A 9 13.52 -6.88 -18.90
N LEU A 10 13.73 -6.69 -17.59
CA LEU A 10 12.63 -6.48 -16.63
C LEU A 10 11.82 -5.21 -16.92
N ALA A 11 12.50 -4.12 -17.28
CA ALA A 11 11.87 -2.85 -17.63
C ALA A 11 10.95 -2.94 -18.86
N LYS A 12 11.22 -3.87 -19.78
CA LYS A 12 10.42 -4.08 -20.99
C LYS A 12 9.25 -5.05 -20.81
N MET A 13 9.21 -5.78 -19.69
CA MET A 13 8.12 -6.72 -19.41
C MET A 13 6.80 -5.97 -19.24
N LYS A 14 5.70 -6.57 -19.72
CA LYS A 14 4.35 -6.11 -19.41
C LYS A 14 4.03 -6.33 -17.92
N HIS A 15 2.97 -5.70 -17.42
CA HIS A 15 2.58 -5.86 -16.02
C HIS A 15 2.26 -7.32 -15.71
N GLN A 16 1.60 -8.02 -16.64
CA GLN A 16 1.30 -9.44 -16.48
C GLN A 16 2.52 -10.32 -16.40
N GLU A 17 3.50 -10.08 -17.27
CA GLU A 17 4.75 -10.83 -17.28
C GLU A 17 5.54 -10.63 -15.99
N LEU A 18 5.60 -9.38 -15.49
CA LEU A 18 6.30 -9.05 -14.26
C LEU A 18 5.66 -9.74 -13.04
N ILE A 19 4.34 -9.75 -12.94
CA ILE A 19 3.61 -10.39 -11.84
C ILE A 19 3.77 -11.91 -11.90
N GLN A 20 3.66 -12.50 -13.09
CA GLN A 20 3.90 -13.93 -13.27
C GLN A 20 5.35 -14.31 -12.93
N ALA A 21 6.32 -13.47 -13.28
CA ALA A 21 7.72 -13.68 -12.95
C ALA A 21 7.95 -13.60 -11.43
N MET A 22 7.28 -12.68 -10.73
CA MET A 22 7.30 -12.64 -9.26
C MET A 22 6.63 -13.87 -8.64
N ALA A 23 5.49 -14.32 -9.16
CA ALA A 23 4.81 -15.52 -8.67
C ALA A 23 5.67 -16.79 -8.82
N LYS A 24 6.41 -16.90 -9.93
CA LYS A 24 7.33 -18.02 -10.20
C LYS A 24 8.64 -17.93 -9.41
N SER A 25 9.07 -16.74 -9.04
CA SER A 25 10.37 -16.50 -8.39
C SER A 25 10.27 -15.42 -7.31
N PRO A 26 9.52 -15.69 -6.22
CA PRO A 26 9.16 -14.69 -5.24
C PRO A 26 10.34 -14.12 -4.44
N ARG A 27 11.48 -14.83 -4.41
CA ARG A 27 12.70 -14.39 -3.72
C ARG A 27 13.71 -13.67 -4.62
N ASN A 28 13.35 -13.45 -5.89
CA ASN A 28 14.23 -12.80 -6.86
C ASN A 28 14.22 -11.27 -6.67
N ARG A 29 15.29 -10.74 -6.06
CA ARG A 29 15.44 -9.31 -5.73
C ARG A 29 15.34 -8.38 -6.96
N PRO A 30 16.00 -8.64 -8.10
CA PRO A 30 15.80 -7.86 -9.32
C PRO A 30 14.33 -7.67 -9.71
N ILE A 31 13.53 -8.74 -9.69
CA ILE A 31 12.11 -8.68 -10.07
C ILE A 31 11.31 -7.88 -9.04
N GLN A 32 11.56 -8.08 -7.74
CA GLN A 32 10.94 -7.30 -6.68
C GLN A 32 11.28 -5.80 -6.81
N ASN A 33 12.54 -5.47 -7.09
CA ASN A 33 12.99 -4.09 -7.22
C ASN A 33 12.32 -3.39 -8.41
N GLU A 34 12.21 -4.08 -9.55
CA GLU A 34 11.46 -3.56 -10.69
C GLU A 34 9.98 -3.34 -10.35
N PHE A 35 9.36 -4.30 -9.64
CA PHE A 35 7.98 -4.15 -9.18
C PHE A 35 7.82 -2.92 -8.27
N VAL A 36 8.70 -2.74 -7.28
CA VAL A 36 8.66 -1.56 -6.41
C VAL A 36 8.85 -0.28 -7.24
N ALA A 37 9.86 -0.23 -8.10
CA ALA A 37 10.15 0.96 -8.92
C ALA A 37 8.93 1.35 -9.78
N ARG A 38 8.26 0.37 -10.37
CA ARG A 38 7.12 0.58 -11.26
C ARG A 38 5.85 1.00 -10.53
N TYR A 39 5.54 0.38 -9.39
CA TYR A 39 4.25 0.58 -8.71
C TYR A 39 4.30 1.56 -7.53
N LYS A 40 5.48 1.89 -6.99
CA LYS A 40 5.61 2.83 -5.86
C LYS A 40 5.00 4.20 -6.15
N PRO A 41 5.17 4.82 -7.34
CA PRO A 41 4.51 6.11 -7.63
C PRO A 41 2.98 6.02 -7.58
N PHE A 42 2.41 4.95 -8.15
CA PHE A 42 0.95 4.73 -8.17
C PHE A 42 0.40 4.46 -6.76
N ILE A 43 1.06 3.59 -6.00
CA ILE A 43 0.67 3.26 -4.63
C ILE A 43 0.75 4.51 -3.74
N ARG A 44 1.88 5.24 -3.79
CA ARG A 44 2.06 6.49 -3.02
C ARG A 44 0.97 7.50 -3.36
N HIS A 45 0.72 7.74 -4.65
CA HIS A 45 -0.33 8.66 -5.09
C HIS A 45 -1.72 8.23 -4.58
N THR A 46 -2.05 6.95 -4.70
CA THR A 46 -3.34 6.42 -4.24
C THR A 46 -3.52 6.53 -2.73
N VAL A 47 -2.48 6.24 -1.95
CA VAL A 47 -2.48 6.39 -0.49
C VAL A 47 -2.62 7.86 -0.11
N SER A 48 -1.81 8.73 -0.70
CA SER A 48 -1.89 10.19 -0.53
C SER A 48 -3.28 10.75 -0.80
N GLN A 49 -3.91 10.31 -1.89
CA GLN A 49 -5.27 10.70 -2.27
C GLN A 49 -6.29 10.20 -1.22
N ALA A 50 -6.21 8.93 -0.85
CA ALA A 50 -7.14 8.33 0.11
C ALA A 50 -7.05 8.99 1.50
N VAL A 51 -5.84 9.31 1.95
CA VAL A 51 -5.60 10.05 3.20
C VAL A 51 -6.22 11.44 3.13
N TYR A 52 -6.03 12.15 2.01
CA TYR A 52 -6.61 13.46 1.79
C TYR A 52 -8.15 13.42 1.79
N ASP A 53 -8.74 12.47 1.07
CA ASP A 53 -10.18 12.30 0.94
C ASP A 53 -10.84 11.95 2.29
N LEU A 54 -10.16 11.17 3.13
CA LEU A 54 -10.63 10.80 4.47
C LEU A 54 -10.40 11.91 5.50
N GLY A 55 -9.37 12.73 5.32
CA GLY A 55 -8.89 13.68 6.33
C GLY A 55 -9.46 15.09 6.27
N LYS A 56 -10.15 15.49 5.19
CA LYS A 56 -10.73 16.85 4.94
C LYS A 56 -9.89 18.10 5.31
N ALA A 57 -8.66 18.02 5.83
CA ALA A 57 -7.82 19.17 6.17
C ALA A 57 -6.33 18.82 6.40
N SER A 58 -5.49 19.73 5.89
CA SER A 58 -4.07 20.01 6.17
C SER A 58 -3.04 18.87 6.13
N TYR A 59 -2.27 18.84 5.03
CA TYR A 59 -1.07 18.00 4.82
C TYR A 59 0.03 18.32 5.84
N SER A 60 0.01 17.67 7.01
CA SER A 60 1.04 17.83 8.05
C SER A 60 2.29 16.98 7.79
N ALA A 61 3.38 17.23 8.52
CA ALA A 61 4.57 16.37 8.47
C ALA A 61 4.26 14.94 8.92
N MET A 62 3.44 14.79 9.97
CA MET A 62 2.96 13.50 10.47
C MET A 62 2.18 12.72 9.40
N MET A 63 1.38 13.40 8.57
CA MET A 63 0.68 12.73 7.45
C MET A 63 1.65 12.19 6.40
N ARG A 64 2.79 12.86 6.16
CA ARG A 64 3.81 12.37 5.21
C ARG A 64 4.46 11.09 5.72
N ASP A 65 4.83 11.05 6.99
CA ASP A 65 5.43 9.86 7.61
C ASP A 65 4.44 8.69 7.58
N MET A 66 3.16 8.94 7.89
CA MET A 66 2.09 7.95 7.76
C MET A 66 1.95 7.41 6.33
N ILE A 67 2.01 8.28 5.30
CA ILE A 67 1.92 7.84 3.91
C ILE A 67 3.08 6.89 3.60
N ASP A 68 4.30 7.23 4.01
CA ASP A 68 5.48 6.41 3.76
C ASP A 68 5.40 5.06 4.50
N ASP A 69 4.91 5.04 5.73
CA ASP A 69 4.68 3.81 6.51
C ASP A 69 3.62 2.90 5.87
N VAL A 70 2.48 3.46 5.44
CA VAL A 70 1.43 2.70 4.76
C VAL A 70 1.93 2.14 3.43
N VAL A 71 2.69 2.92 2.65
CA VAL A 71 3.29 2.45 1.40
C VAL A 71 4.24 1.27 1.66
N ASN A 72 5.10 1.38 2.68
CA ASN A 72 6.02 0.30 3.04
C ASN A 72 5.27 -0.96 3.50
N GLU A 73 4.24 -0.82 4.32
CA GLU A 73 3.41 -1.92 4.79
C GLU A 73 2.65 -2.61 3.65
N ILE A 74 2.19 -1.86 2.63
CA ILE A 74 1.60 -2.44 1.42
C ILE A 74 2.60 -3.35 0.71
N PHE A 75 3.83 -2.86 0.47
CA PHE A 75 4.88 -3.69 -0.16
C PHE A 75 5.28 -4.88 0.71
N TYR A 76 5.36 -4.70 2.02
CA TYR A 76 5.60 -5.79 2.96
C TYR A 76 4.54 -6.88 2.82
N ARG A 77 3.25 -6.52 2.81
CA ARG A 77 2.14 -7.47 2.62
C ARG A 77 2.14 -8.14 1.24
N LEU A 78 2.49 -7.40 0.18
CA LEU A 78 2.59 -7.95 -1.17
C LEU A 78 3.70 -8.99 -1.28
N PHE A 79 4.83 -8.79 -0.61
CA PHE A 79 5.97 -9.71 -0.65
C PHE A 79 5.93 -10.79 0.43
N ARG A 80 5.12 -10.61 1.48
CA ARG A 80 4.92 -11.60 2.54
C ARG A 80 4.34 -12.90 1.95
N ASN A 81 4.69 -14.02 2.58
CA ASN A 81 4.27 -15.37 2.17
C ASN A 81 4.62 -15.66 0.69
N ASP A 82 5.85 -15.35 0.29
CA ASP A 82 6.38 -15.62 -1.07
C ASP A 82 5.45 -15.09 -2.19
N CYS A 83 4.97 -13.85 -2.04
CA CYS A 83 4.08 -13.19 -3.01
C CYS A 83 2.76 -13.94 -3.28
N ARG A 84 2.31 -14.82 -2.37
CA ARG A 84 1.11 -15.65 -2.56
C ARG A 84 -0.16 -14.85 -2.88
N VAL A 85 -0.24 -13.64 -2.35
CA VAL A 85 -1.32 -12.70 -2.62
C VAL A 85 -1.40 -12.33 -4.11
N LEU A 86 -0.24 -12.21 -4.77
CA LEU A 86 -0.13 -11.92 -6.20
C LEU A 86 -0.33 -13.17 -7.07
N CYS A 87 -0.05 -14.36 -6.54
CA CYS A 87 -0.33 -15.63 -7.23
C CYS A 87 -1.83 -15.90 -7.45
N GLY A 88 -2.68 -15.34 -6.59
CA GLY A 88 -4.14 -15.47 -6.69
C GLY A 88 -4.82 -14.45 -7.60
N VAL A 89 -4.06 -13.52 -8.20
CA VAL A 89 -4.63 -12.47 -9.06
C VAL A 89 -4.80 -13.01 -10.48
N GLU A 90 -6.03 -13.31 -10.87
CA GLU A 90 -6.37 -13.56 -12.27
C GLU A 90 -6.35 -12.24 -13.05
N MET A 91 -5.26 -12.02 -13.78
CA MET A 91 -5.12 -10.84 -14.64
C MET A 91 -5.82 -11.08 -15.98
N GLN A 92 -7.09 -10.68 -16.06
CA GLN A 92 -7.84 -10.67 -17.32
C GLN A 92 -7.39 -9.53 -18.23
N TYR A 93 -6.97 -8.40 -17.64
CA TYR A 93 -6.48 -7.22 -18.35
C TYR A 93 -5.22 -6.67 -17.69
N GLU A 94 -4.36 -5.99 -18.48
CA GLU A 94 -3.16 -5.30 -17.95
C GLU A 94 -3.52 -4.24 -16.89
N SER A 95 -4.73 -3.67 -16.96
CA SER A 95 -5.23 -2.70 -15.98
C SER A 95 -5.69 -3.32 -14.65
N SER A 96 -5.92 -4.63 -14.60
CA SER A 96 -6.47 -5.32 -13.42
C SER A 96 -5.59 -5.18 -12.19
N ILE A 97 -4.25 -5.12 -12.36
CA ILE A 97 -3.32 -4.90 -11.25
C ILE A 97 -3.54 -3.55 -10.57
N PHE A 98 -3.83 -2.50 -11.33
CA PHE A 98 -4.02 -1.17 -10.74
C PHE A 98 -5.29 -1.10 -9.91
N ALA A 99 -6.37 -1.77 -10.35
CA ALA A 99 -7.59 -1.90 -9.56
C ALA A 99 -7.35 -2.69 -8.27
N TYR A 100 -6.61 -3.80 -8.36
CA TYR A 100 -6.21 -4.60 -7.21
C TYR A 100 -5.40 -3.79 -6.19
N LEU A 101 -4.32 -3.14 -6.65
CA LEU A 101 -3.46 -2.30 -5.81
C LEU A 101 -4.24 -1.14 -5.21
N ARG A 102 -5.15 -0.50 -5.97
CA ARG A 102 -6.01 0.56 -5.46
C ARG A 102 -6.88 0.09 -4.31
N SER A 103 -7.54 -1.07 -4.46
CA SER A 103 -8.37 -1.65 -3.39
C SER A 103 -7.54 -1.92 -2.13
N MET A 104 -6.35 -2.50 -2.29
CA MET A 104 -5.43 -2.75 -1.18
C MET A 104 -5.00 -1.45 -0.47
N CYS A 105 -4.66 -0.41 -1.23
CA CYS A 105 -4.32 0.92 -0.69
C CYS A 105 -5.47 1.49 0.14
N LEU A 106 -6.69 1.50 -0.40
CA LEU A 106 -7.86 2.04 0.29
C LEU A 106 -8.16 1.30 1.59
N ASN A 107 -8.11 -0.04 1.58
CA ASN A 107 -8.32 -0.85 2.77
C ASN A 107 -7.24 -0.62 3.83
N MET A 108 -5.99 -0.45 3.40
CA MET A 108 -4.87 -0.14 4.29
C MET A 108 -5.03 1.22 4.97
N VAL A 109 -5.33 2.26 4.18
CA VAL A 109 -5.55 3.61 4.73
C VAL A 109 -6.74 3.64 5.68
N ARG A 110 -7.88 3.03 5.32
CA ARG A 110 -9.05 2.96 6.20
C ARG A 110 -8.73 2.27 7.53
N ASN A 111 -8.02 1.15 7.50
CA ASN A 111 -7.62 0.44 8.71
C ASN A 111 -6.64 1.28 9.54
N TYR A 112 -5.68 1.95 8.90
CA TYR A 112 -4.72 2.80 9.60
C TYR A 112 -5.44 3.98 10.27
N VAL A 113 -6.29 4.70 9.54
CA VAL A 113 -7.07 5.81 10.09
C VAL A 113 -7.97 5.33 11.24
N ARG A 114 -8.71 4.23 11.08
CA ARG A 114 -9.49 3.65 12.18
C ARG A 114 -8.61 3.31 13.40
N ASP A 115 -7.47 2.68 13.18
CA ASP A 115 -6.62 2.23 14.28
C ASP A 115 -5.89 3.38 15.01
N TYR A 116 -5.62 4.49 14.33
CA TYR A 116 -4.96 5.67 14.92
C TYR A 116 -5.93 6.70 15.50
N PHE A 117 -7.12 6.85 14.91
CA PHE A 117 -8.10 7.86 15.32
C PHE A 117 -9.26 7.29 16.14
N CYS A 118 -9.61 6.00 16.00
CA CYS A 118 -10.70 5.37 16.77
C CYS A 118 -10.22 4.49 17.92
N LYS A 119 -8.90 4.31 18.10
CA LYS A 119 -8.36 3.77 19.36
C LYS A 119 -8.18 4.92 20.34
N GLU A 120 -9.29 5.47 20.83
CA GLU A 120 -9.26 6.09 22.16
C GLU A 120 -8.80 5.04 23.18
N PRO A 121 -7.88 5.37 24.09
CA PRO A 121 -7.47 4.45 25.13
C PRO A 121 -8.60 4.37 26.16
N LEU A 122 -9.34 3.26 26.17
CA LEU A 122 -9.84 2.79 27.45
C LEU A 122 -8.63 2.43 28.30
N ALA A 123 -8.29 3.38 29.18
CA ALA A 123 -7.48 3.27 30.39
C ALA A 123 -6.06 3.87 30.35
N HIS A 124 -5.91 4.85 31.25
CA HIS A 124 -4.68 5.40 31.88
C HIS A 124 -4.02 6.65 31.26
N SER A 125 -4.55 7.79 31.73
CA SER A 125 -3.79 8.87 32.39
C SER A 125 -3.10 9.96 31.53
N ARG A 126 -3.78 11.12 31.52
CA ARG A 126 -3.24 12.48 31.78
C ARG A 126 -1.94 12.87 31.09
N THR A 127 -2.05 13.38 29.86
CA THR A 127 -1.55 14.69 29.37
C THR A 127 -1.52 14.65 27.84
N ALA A 128 -2.67 14.83 27.21
CA ALA A 128 -2.72 15.22 25.81
C ALA A 128 -3.90 16.17 25.67
N SER A 129 -3.61 17.45 25.91
CA SER A 129 -4.48 18.56 25.53
C SER A 129 -4.48 18.65 24.01
N TRP A 130 -5.27 17.82 23.35
CA TRP A 130 -5.72 18.09 21.99
C TRP A 130 -7.23 18.04 22.00
N VAL A 131 -7.76 19.21 21.68
CA VAL A 131 -9.16 19.63 21.61
C VAL A 131 -10.05 18.56 21.00
N GLU A 132 -11.12 18.26 21.73
CA GLU A 132 -12.32 17.52 21.33
C GLU A 132 -13.06 18.25 20.19
N GLU A 133 -12.52 18.26 18.98
CA GLU A 133 -13.30 18.68 17.80
C GLU A 133 -13.25 17.59 16.72
N ASP A 134 -14.39 16.91 16.63
CA ASP A 134 -14.91 16.14 15.49
C ASP A 134 -14.14 14.87 15.07
N CYS A 135 -14.48 13.76 15.73
CA CYS A 135 -14.50 12.46 15.05
C CYS A 135 -15.55 12.53 13.93
N PRO A 136 -15.18 12.46 12.63
CA PRO A 136 -16.16 12.53 11.56
C PRO A 136 -17.10 11.34 11.64
N GLN A 137 -18.42 11.58 11.77
CA GLN A 137 -19.44 10.53 11.84
C GLN A 137 -19.47 9.57 10.63
N SER A 138 -18.73 9.86 9.56
CA SER A 138 -18.64 9.04 8.35
C SER A 138 -17.90 7.70 8.51
N PHE A 139 -17.45 7.33 9.72
CA PHE A 139 -16.77 6.07 10.01
C PHE A 139 -17.70 4.97 10.57
N LEU A 140 -19.01 5.23 10.70
CA LEU A 140 -19.99 4.30 11.29
C LEU A 140 -21.08 3.78 10.32
N GLU A 141 -20.98 4.04 9.01
CA GLU A 141 -21.89 3.51 7.99
C GLU A 141 -21.21 2.58 6.99
#